data_AF-A0AAW2EBX4-F1
#
_entry.id   AF-A0AAW2EBX4-F1
#
_cell.length_a   1.000
_cell.length_b   1.000
_cell.length_c   1.000
_cell.angle_alpha   90.00
_cell.angle_beta   90.00
_cell.angle_gamma   90.00
#
_symmetry.space_group_name_H-M   'P 1'
#
loop_
_entity.id
_entity.type
_entity.pdbx_description
1 polymer ?
#
loop_
_entity_poly.entity_id
_entity_poly.type
_entity_poly.pdbx_seq_one_letter_code
_entity_poly.pdbx_strand_id
1 'polypeptide(L)'
;MDLLPVNFCVLRLCGAWKEREDDGLIVRFISFCYRYAVIALIYYFTISELIELVLARNDVEALTEGLFLAISYITLCFKYFNFLTREHELRALLDCFRAKLCQPRDSAEMSILKQYDRKAKQTACLYMMMCQITGTLMITMPLLTKNERSLPCKTYIPYSVAAFLPYVLTYLQQSATVIYGILLNVSFDSLVYGFIIQACGQIELLCYRFTETIRFLKENNEEKKHQAVDSFAIADCVKHHISVYNITNRIESLFVWTTSTLFFFSLVTLCTSIFQMSKRDLFSPEFFTLLSYLGSMMSEVFIYCWYGNELDLKSKSVAQAIYTSDWTIISVEQRRTLLFVMMMSQRGRILSSYGFCSLILDTFTWIIKTSYSAFNLLQQASH
;
A
#
# COMPACT_ATOMS: atom_id res chain seq x y z
N MET A 1 -0.28 18.55 6.66
CA MET A 1 -0.50 17.10 6.83
C MET A 1 0.85 16.44 7.00
N ASP A 2 1.13 15.91 8.20
CA ASP A 2 2.52 15.63 8.62
C ASP A 2 2.98 14.20 8.33
N LEU A 3 2.04 13.26 8.10
CA LEU A 3 2.33 11.85 7.80
C LEU A 3 1.82 11.49 6.41
N LEU A 4 2.66 10.86 5.58
CA LEU A 4 2.33 10.42 4.21
C LEU A 4 1.67 11.51 3.32
N PRO A 5 2.30 12.70 3.18
CA PRO A 5 1.65 13.87 2.55
C PRO A 5 1.30 13.65 1.08
N VAL A 6 2.07 12.85 0.34
CA VAL A 6 1.80 12.57 -1.08
C VAL A 6 0.49 11.80 -1.22
N ASN A 7 0.31 10.73 -0.45
CA ASN A 7 -0.85 9.86 -0.54
C ASN A 7 -2.13 10.64 -0.22
N PHE A 8 -2.14 11.39 0.88
CA PHE A 8 -3.32 12.16 1.25
C PHE A 8 -3.56 13.39 0.38
N CYS A 9 -2.51 13.97 -0.23
CA CYS A 9 -2.69 15.00 -1.26
C CYS A 9 -3.42 14.43 -2.47
N VAL A 10 -3.03 13.24 -2.95
CA VAL A 10 -3.71 12.57 -4.06
C VAL A 10 -5.15 12.18 -3.68
N LEU A 11 -5.37 11.66 -2.47
CA LEU A 11 -6.73 11.35 -2.00
C LEU A 11 -7.60 12.60 -1.87
N ARG A 12 -7.04 13.74 -1.45
CA ARG A 12 -7.74 15.03 -1.44
C ARG A 12 -8.07 15.48 -2.87
N LEU A 13 -7.14 15.34 -3.80
CA LEU A 13 -7.33 15.65 -5.22
C LEU A 13 -8.42 14.77 -5.86
N CYS A 14 -8.54 13.51 -5.45
CA CYS A 14 -9.59 12.59 -5.89
C CYS A 14 -10.91 12.73 -5.08
N GLY A 15 -10.98 13.67 -4.13
CA GLY A 15 -12.15 13.88 -3.27
C GLY A 15 -12.40 12.77 -2.23
N ALA A 16 -11.51 11.78 -2.12
CA ALA A 16 -11.63 10.64 -1.23
C ALA A 16 -11.33 10.98 0.24
N TRP A 17 -10.51 12.01 0.49
CA TRP A 17 -10.13 12.42 1.84
C TRP A 17 -10.32 13.92 2.07
N LYS A 18 -10.79 14.25 3.27
CA LYS A 18 -10.87 15.63 3.77
C LYS A 18 -10.28 15.68 5.17
N GLU A 19 -9.19 16.43 5.34
CA GLU A 19 -8.70 16.77 6.68
C GLU A 19 -9.64 17.84 7.26
N ARG A 20 -9.88 17.82 8.58
CA ARG A 20 -10.82 18.71 9.30
C ARG A 20 -10.50 20.19 8.98
N GLU A 21 -11.10 20.72 7.92
CA GLU A 21 -11.08 22.14 7.60
C GLU A 21 -12.49 22.69 7.87
N ASP A 22 -12.55 23.76 8.65
CA ASP A 22 -13.76 24.57 8.94
C ASP A 22 -14.19 25.36 7.70
N ASP A 23 -14.41 24.64 6.60
CA ASP A 23 -14.86 25.22 5.35
C ASP A 23 -16.34 25.61 5.46
N GLY A 24 -16.69 26.73 4.82
CA GLY A 24 -18.08 27.16 4.65
C GLY A 24 -18.96 26.08 3.98
N LEU A 25 -20.27 26.16 4.21
CA LEU A 25 -21.26 25.18 3.73
C LEU A 25 -21.17 24.88 2.22
N ILE A 26 -20.88 25.90 1.41
CA ILE A 26 -20.78 25.78 -0.06
C ILE A 26 -19.60 24.88 -0.46
N VAL A 27 -18.43 25.08 0.13
CA VAL A 27 -17.24 24.27 -0.16
C VAL A 27 -17.46 22.83 0.26
N ARG A 28 -18.11 22.59 1.41
CA ARG A 28 -18.49 21.24 1.85
C ARG A 28 -19.42 20.55 0.85
N PHE A 29 -20.42 21.27 0.33
CA PHE A 29 -21.34 20.74 -0.68
C PHE A 29 -20.65 20.42 -2.00
N ILE A 30 -19.77 21.29 -2.49
CA ILE A 30 -19.00 21.07 -3.72
C ILE A 30 -18.07 19.84 -3.57
N SER A 31 -17.33 19.74 -2.46
CA SER A 31 -16.46 18.59 -2.19
C SER A 31 -17.26 17.29 -2.08
N PHE A 32 -18.46 17.34 -1.48
CA PHE A 32 -19.37 16.20 -1.44
C PHE A 32 -19.77 15.78 -2.86
N CYS A 33 -20.30 16.70 -3.67
CA CYS A 33 -20.70 16.40 -5.06
C CYS A 33 -19.54 15.83 -5.87
N TYR A 34 -18.34 16.40 -5.75
CA TYR A 34 -17.14 15.92 -6.43
C TYR A 34 -16.75 14.50 -6.02
N ARG A 35 -16.75 14.18 -4.71
CA ARG A 35 -16.48 12.83 -4.21
C ARG A 35 -17.44 11.80 -4.81
N TYR A 36 -18.76 12.07 -4.79
CA TYR A 36 -19.74 11.14 -5.35
C TYR A 36 -19.66 11.05 -6.87
N ALA A 37 -19.28 12.12 -7.57
CA ALA A 37 -19.03 12.08 -9.01
C ALA A 37 -17.85 11.16 -9.37
N VAL A 38 -16.73 11.23 -8.64
CA VAL A 38 -15.58 10.33 -8.83
C VAL A 38 -15.96 8.89 -8.51
N ILE A 39 -16.69 8.64 -7.42
CA ILE A 39 -17.18 7.29 -7.09
C ILE A 39 -18.10 6.76 -8.20
N ALA A 40 -19.07 7.56 -8.65
CA ALA A 40 -19.97 7.17 -9.73
C ALA A 40 -19.21 6.85 -11.03
N LEU A 41 -18.19 7.64 -11.38
CA LEU A 41 -17.34 7.41 -12.55
C LEU A 41 -16.62 6.05 -12.49
N ILE A 42 -15.95 5.75 -11.37
CA ILE A 42 -15.21 4.49 -11.18
C ILE A 42 -16.15 3.27 -11.19
N TYR A 43 -17.26 3.34 -10.45
CA TYR A 43 -18.21 2.23 -10.36
C TYR A 43 -18.94 2.01 -11.69
N TYR A 44 -19.33 3.07 -12.39
CA TYR A 44 -19.91 2.96 -13.74
C TYR A 44 -18.96 2.24 -14.68
N PHE A 45 -17.69 2.65 -14.72
CA PHE A 45 -16.68 2.01 -15.57
C PHE A 45 -16.51 0.53 -15.24
N THR A 46 -16.44 0.20 -13.94
CA THR A 46 -16.29 -1.19 -13.47
C THR A 46 -17.49 -2.06 -13.88
N ILE A 47 -18.71 -1.52 -13.77
CA ILE A 47 -19.92 -2.23 -14.19
C ILE A 47 -19.93 -2.44 -15.71
N SER A 48 -19.60 -1.41 -16.50
CA SER A 48 -19.51 -1.53 -17.96
C SER A 48 -18.46 -2.56 -18.41
N GLU A 49 -17.35 -2.65 -17.70
CA GLU A 49 -16.31 -3.66 -17.97
C GLU A 49 -16.77 -5.07 -17.60
N LEU A 50 -17.46 -5.24 -16.46
CA LEU A 50 -18.05 -6.52 -16.06
C LEU A 50 -19.10 -7.01 -17.06
N ILE A 51 -19.94 -6.12 -17.59
CA ILE A 51 -20.93 -6.48 -18.62
C ILE A 51 -20.20 -6.98 -19.86
N GLU A 52 -19.16 -6.27 -20.32
CA GLU A 52 -18.37 -6.68 -21.49
C GLU A 52 -17.72 -8.04 -21.28
N LEU A 53 -17.15 -8.28 -20.10
CA LEU A 53 -16.55 -9.56 -19.72
C LEU A 53 -17.57 -10.72 -19.80
N VAL A 54 -18.81 -10.49 -19.36
CA VAL A 54 -19.90 -11.48 -19.43
C VAL A 54 -20.36 -11.73 -20.86
N LEU A 55 -20.31 -10.71 -21.73
CA LEU A 55 -20.60 -10.84 -23.15
C LEU A 55 -19.49 -11.61 -23.89
N ALA A 56 -18.23 -11.35 -23.53
CA ALA A 56 -17.04 -11.99 -24.10
C ALA A 56 -16.79 -13.43 -23.58
N ARG A 57 -17.64 -13.98 -22.71
CA ARG A 57 -17.44 -15.28 -22.03
C ARG A 57 -17.18 -16.49 -22.95
N ASN A 58 -17.62 -16.42 -24.21
CA ASN A 58 -17.46 -17.50 -25.17
C ASN A 58 -16.13 -17.43 -25.94
N ASP A 59 -15.40 -16.32 -25.85
CA ASP A 59 -14.09 -16.11 -26.47
C ASP A 59 -13.03 -15.98 -25.39
N VAL A 60 -12.19 -17.00 -25.25
CA VAL A 60 -11.14 -17.07 -24.23
C VAL A 60 -10.14 -15.92 -24.37
N GLU A 61 -9.86 -15.46 -25.59
CA GLU A 61 -8.90 -14.39 -25.83
C GLU A 61 -9.47 -13.03 -25.42
N ALA A 62 -10.70 -12.73 -25.84
CA ALA A 62 -11.39 -11.51 -25.42
C ALA A 62 -11.65 -11.50 -23.91
N LEU A 63 -12.00 -12.65 -23.32
CA LEU A 63 -12.20 -12.83 -21.89
C LEU A 63 -10.92 -12.53 -21.11
N THR A 64 -9.78 -13.13 -21.49
CA THR A 64 -8.51 -12.94 -20.78
C THR A 64 -7.94 -11.53 -20.95
N GLU A 65 -8.22 -10.86 -22.08
CA GLU A 65 -7.85 -9.47 -22.31
C GLU A 65 -8.66 -8.50 -21.42
N GLY A 66 -9.95 -8.77 -21.21
CA GLY A 66 -10.77 -7.97 -20.28
C GLY A 66 -10.54 -8.29 -18.81
N LEU A 67 -10.16 -9.53 -18.48
CA LEU A 67 -10.13 -10.02 -17.09
C LEU A 67 -9.14 -9.25 -16.20
N PHE A 68 -7.94 -8.93 -16.71
CA PHE A 68 -6.89 -8.32 -15.88
C PHE A 68 -7.24 -6.88 -15.47
N LEU A 69 -7.84 -6.11 -16.39
CA LEU A 69 -8.34 -4.76 -16.09
C LEU A 69 -9.57 -4.81 -15.18
N ALA A 70 -10.52 -5.71 -15.46
CA ALA A 70 -11.72 -5.87 -14.65
C ALA A 70 -11.39 -6.19 -13.19
N ILE A 71 -10.46 -7.12 -12.96
CA ILE A 71 -9.97 -7.45 -11.62
C ILE A 71 -9.33 -6.24 -10.92
N SER A 72 -8.57 -5.43 -11.66
CA SER A 72 -7.92 -4.21 -11.12
C SER A 72 -8.96 -3.19 -10.65
N TYR A 73 -10.04 -2.98 -11.42
CA TYR A 73 -11.10 -2.05 -11.06
C TYR A 73 -12.04 -2.59 -9.97
N ILE A 74 -12.31 -3.90 -9.94
CA ILE A 74 -13.05 -4.56 -8.85
C ILE A 74 -12.29 -4.41 -7.53
N THR A 75 -10.98 -4.68 -7.53
CA THR A 75 -10.13 -4.51 -6.35
C THR A 75 -10.04 -3.04 -5.92
N LEU A 76 -9.97 -2.10 -6.86
CA LEU A 76 -10.07 -0.66 -6.56
C LEU A 76 -11.40 -0.31 -5.87
N CYS A 77 -12.54 -0.76 -6.40
CA CYS A 77 -13.84 -0.52 -5.79
C CYS A 77 -13.91 -1.08 -4.35
N PHE A 78 -13.36 -2.28 -4.14
CA PHE A 78 -13.28 -2.89 -2.82
C PHE A 78 -12.37 -2.09 -1.86
N LYS A 79 -11.18 -1.68 -2.31
CA LYS A 79 -10.24 -0.82 -1.54
C LYS A 79 -10.91 0.51 -1.17
N TYR A 80 -11.60 1.14 -2.12
CA TYR A 80 -12.30 2.41 -1.90
C TYR A 80 -13.41 2.24 -0.86
N PHE A 81 -14.26 1.22 -1.00
CA PHE A 81 -15.33 0.94 -0.04
C PHE A 81 -14.78 0.67 1.37
N ASN A 82 -13.70 -0.12 1.48
CA ASN A 82 -13.03 -0.40 2.75
C ASN A 82 -12.49 0.90 3.38
N PHE A 83 -11.83 1.74 2.59
CA PHE A 83 -11.30 3.03 3.04
C PHE A 83 -12.41 3.95 3.61
N LEU A 84 -13.56 4.03 2.94
CA LEU A 84 -14.68 4.85 3.42
C LEU A 84 -15.31 4.32 4.70
N THR A 85 -15.49 3.00 4.79
CA THR A 85 -16.12 2.37 5.97
C THR A 85 -15.21 2.41 7.20
N ARG A 86 -13.89 2.34 7.00
CA ARG A 86 -12.89 2.34 8.08
C ARG A 86 -12.23 3.70 8.31
N GLU A 87 -12.80 4.78 7.79
CA GLU A 87 -12.24 6.14 7.89
C GLU A 87 -11.97 6.55 9.36
N HIS A 88 -12.86 6.21 10.29
CA HIS A 88 -12.68 6.51 11.71
C HIS A 88 -11.48 5.78 12.32
N GLU A 89 -11.31 4.50 12.00
CA GLU A 89 -10.19 3.69 12.49
C GLU A 89 -8.86 4.14 11.87
N LEU A 90 -8.88 4.56 10.60
CA LEU A 90 -7.72 5.18 9.94
C LEU A 90 -7.30 6.48 10.63
N ARG A 91 -8.25 7.35 11.00
CA ARG A 91 -7.95 8.56 11.78
C ARG A 91 -7.36 8.21 13.15
N ALA A 92 -7.92 7.22 13.85
CA ALA A 92 -7.38 6.75 15.11
C ALA A 92 -5.94 6.22 14.96
N LEU A 93 -5.61 5.54 13.85
CA LEU A 93 -4.24 5.12 13.54
C LEU A 93 -3.31 6.32 13.32
N LEU A 94 -3.74 7.33 12.58
CA LEU A 94 -2.97 8.58 12.39
C LEU A 94 -2.71 9.28 13.74
N ASP A 95 -3.70 9.31 14.62
CA ASP A 95 -3.57 9.90 15.95
C ASP A 95 -2.57 9.13 16.83
N CYS A 96 -2.46 7.80 16.67
CA CYS A 96 -1.41 7.02 17.33
C CYS A 96 0.00 7.44 16.90
N PHE A 97 0.24 7.69 15.61
CA PHE A 97 1.53 8.20 15.12
C PHE A 97 1.80 9.65 15.57
N ARG A 98 0.75 10.45 15.77
CA ARG A 98 0.83 11.83 16.27
C ARG A 98 0.95 11.94 17.79
N ALA A 99 0.78 10.82 18.51
CA ALA A 99 0.91 10.80 19.96
C ALA A 99 2.30 11.30 20.38
N LYS A 100 2.38 12.02 21.50
CA LYS A 100 3.62 12.61 22.03
C LYS A 100 4.77 11.59 22.16
N LEU A 101 4.46 10.34 22.47
CA LEU A 101 5.43 9.24 22.54
C LEU A 101 6.10 8.93 21.20
N CYS A 102 5.39 9.11 20.07
CA CYS A 102 5.89 8.84 18.73
C CYS A 102 6.59 10.05 18.08
N GLN A 103 6.57 11.21 18.75
CA GLN A 103 7.20 12.42 18.26
C GLN A 103 8.69 12.48 18.67
N PRO A 104 9.56 13.04 17.82
CA PRO A 104 10.99 13.18 18.11
C PRO A 104 11.25 14.25 19.16
N ARG A 105 12.25 14.02 20.02
CA ARG A 105 12.66 14.92 21.13
C ARG A 105 13.85 15.80 20.75
N ASP A 106 14.71 15.30 19.88
CA ASP A 106 15.95 15.95 19.48
C ASP A 106 16.20 15.82 17.96
N SER A 107 17.33 16.37 17.50
CA SER A 107 17.73 16.34 16.10
C SER A 107 18.09 14.93 15.60
N ALA A 108 18.59 14.04 16.47
CA ALA A 108 18.94 12.68 16.12
C ALA A 108 17.67 11.85 15.88
N GLU A 109 16.71 11.88 16.80
CA GLU A 109 15.40 11.25 16.65
C GLU A 109 14.64 11.79 15.42
N MET A 110 14.71 13.10 15.19
CA MET A 110 14.12 13.73 14.00
C MET A 110 14.78 13.23 12.71
N SER A 111 16.09 12.99 12.71
CA SER A 111 16.80 12.47 11.54
C SER A 111 16.37 11.05 11.19
N ILE A 112 16.14 10.19 12.20
CA ILE A 112 15.64 8.82 12.03
C ILE A 112 14.27 8.86 11.35
N LEU A 113 13.30 9.59 11.92
CA LEU A 113 11.95 9.64 11.36
C LEU A 113 11.92 10.23 9.94
N LYS A 114 12.69 11.30 9.69
CA LYS A 114 12.81 11.90 8.34
C LYS A 114 13.36 10.93 7.30
N GLN A 115 14.21 9.98 7.67
CA GLN A 115 14.71 8.96 6.75
C GLN A 115 13.56 8.05 6.27
N TYR A 116 12.70 7.60 7.19
CA TYR A 116 11.56 6.74 6.87
C TYR A 116 10.45 7.51 6.14
N ASP A 117 10.23 8.79 6.46
CA ASP A 117 9.34 9.67 5.69
C ASP A 117 9.80 9.80 4.24
N ARG A 118 11.10 10.03 4.02
CA ARG A 118 11.69 10.10 2.68
C ARG A 118 11.56 8.78 1.95
N LYS A 119 11.82 7.66 2.62
CA LYS A 119 11.69 6.31 2.06
C LYS A 119 10.25 6.04 1.60
N ALA A 120 9.27 6.29 2.47
CA ALA A 120 7.84 6.13 2.14
C ALA A 120 7.44 7.02 0.95
N LYS A 121 7.85 8.29 0.95
CA LYS A 121 7.59 9.23 -0.14
C LYS A 121 8.22 8.77 -1.46
N GLN A 122 9.49 8.38 -1.43
CA GLN A 122 10.22 7.95 -2.63
C GLN A 122 9.61 6.69 -3.23
N THR A 123 9.30 5.68 -2.41
CA THR A 123 8.62 4.46 -2.88
C THR A 123 7.26 4.78 -3.48
N ALA A 124 6.43 5.58 -2.81
CA ALA A 124 5.11 5.95 -3.33
C ALA A 124 5.19 6.73 -4.64
N CYS A 125 6.10 7.71 -4.73
CA CYS A 125 6.32 8.48 -5.96
C CYS A 125 6.84 7.61 -7.11
N LEU A 126 7.81 6.73 -6.85
CA LEU A 126 8.38 5.84 -7.87
C LEU A 126 7.31 4.89 -8.43
N TYR A 127 6.54 4.27 -7.54
CA TYR A 127 5.46 3.37 -7.93
C TYR A 127 4.35 4.11 -8.68
N MET A 128 3.97 5.31 -8.23
CA MET A 128 3.01 6.16 -8.95
C MET A 128 3.51 6.52 -10.36
N MET A 129 4.78 6.88 -10.52
CA MET A 129 5.35 7.18 -11.84
C MET A 129 5.29 5.97 -12.76
N MET A 130 5.65 4.78 -12.27
CA MET A 130 5.56 3.53 -13.04
C MET A 130 4.14 3.26 -13.54
N CYS A 131 3.14 3.31 -12.64
CA CYS A 131 1.75 3.05 -13.02
C CYS A 131 1.18 4.12 -13.97
N GLN A 132 1.55 5.39 -13.79
CA GLN A 132 1.12 6.46 -14.69
C GLN A 132 1.72 6.33 -16.09
N ILE A 133 2.98 5.88 -16.20
CA ILE A 133 3.58 5.54 -17.50
C ILE A 133 2.77 4.44 -18.18
N THR A 134 2.43 3.36 -17.47
CA THR A 134 1.58 2.29 -18.01
C THR A 134 0.20 2.80 -18.44
N GLY A 135 -0.47 3.63 -17.62
CA GLY A 135 -1.76 4.22 -17.96
C GLY A 135 -1.69 5.12 -19.19
N THR A 136 -0.63 5.91 -19.32
CA THR A 136 -0.42 6.79 -20.47
C THR A 136 -0.18 5.98 -21.74
N LEU A 137 0.60 4.89 -21.66
CA LEU A 137 0.77 3.93 -22.76
C LEU A 137 -0.58 3.35 -23.17
N MET A 138 -1.37 2.84 -22.23
CA MET A 138 -2.71 2.29 -22.52
C MET A 138 -3.64 3.29 -23.22
N ILE A 139 -3.66 4.55 -22.79
CA ILE A 139 -4.50 5.59 -23.42
C ILE A 139 -4.00 5.88 -24.84
N THR A 140 -2.68 6.01 -25.03
CA THR A 140 -2.10 6.45 -26.31
C THR A 140 -2.04 5.36 -27.39
N MET A 141 -1.93 4.09 -27.04
CA MET A 141 -1.84 2.97 -28.00
C MET A 141 -2.98 2.94 -29.05
N PRO A 142 -4.27 3.03 -28.67
CA PRO A 142 -5.38 3.07 -29.63
C PRO A 142 -5.26 4.19 -30.67
N LEU A 143 -4.64 5.32 -30.32
CA LEU A 143 -4.47 6.46 -31.24
C LEU A 143 -3.36 6.25 -32.27
N LEU A 144 -2.40 5.37 -31.96
CA LEU A 144 -1.25 5.07 -32.82
C LEU A 144 -1.53 3.90 -33.78
N THR A 145 -2.49 3.04 -33.44
CA THR A 145 -2.90 1.93 -34.29
C THR A 145 -3.82 2.44 -35.41
N LYS A 146 -3.66 1.91 -36.63
CA LYS A 146 -4.41 2.33 -37.83
C LYS A 146 -5.91 1.96 -37.83
N ASN A 147 -6.43 1.44 -36.72
CA ASN A 147 -7.84 1.10 -36.60
C ASN A 147 -8.66 2.38 -36.45
N GLU A 148 -9.62 2.58 -37.34
CA GLU A 148 -10.55 3.71 -37.27
C GLU A 148 -11.35 3.64 -35.95
N ARG A 149 -11.00 4.51 -34.99
CA ARG A 149 -11.74 4.79 -33.75
C ARG A 149 -11.76 3.64 -32.72
N SER A 150 -10.58 3.16 -32.34
CA SER A 150 -10.43 2.25 -31.20
C SER A 150 -10.45 3.01 -29.85
N LEU A 151 -11.12 2.44 -28.85
CA LEU A 151 -11.18 3.00 -27.49
C LEU A 151 -10.03 2.46 -26.62
N PRO A 152 -9.55 3.23 -25.61
CA PRO A 152 -8.53 2.79 -24.65
C PRO A 152 -8.86 1.50 -23.92
N CYS A 153 -10.13 1.30 -23.56
CA CYS A 153 -10.58 0.12 -22.85
C CYS A 153 -11.80 -0.47 -23.55
N LYS A 154 -11.82 -1.81 -23.67
CA LYS A 154 -12.99 -2.56 -24.15
C LYS A 154 -14.03 -2.59 -23.03
N THR A 155 -15.01 -1.71 -23.10
CA THR A 155 -16.12 -1.62 -22.12
C THR A 155 -17.44 -1.63 -22.84
N TYR A 156 -18.48 -2.14 -22.18
CA TYR A 156 -19.84 -2.09 -22.71
C TYR A 156 -20.34 -0.64 -22.80
N ILE A 157 -20.80 -0.24 -23.99
CA ILE A 157 -21.33 1.11 -24.26
C ILE A 157 -22.74 0.95 -24.84
N PRO A 158 -23.78 1.49 -24.18
CA PRO A 158 -25.17 1.30 -24.60
C PRO A 158 -25.60 2.18 -25.79
N TYR A 159 -24.70 2.99 -26.34
CA TYR A 159 -24.96 3.92 -27.44
C TYR A 159 -23.94 3.81 -28.56
N SER A 160 -24.29 4.26 -29.76
CA SER A 160 -23.39 4.18 -30.92
C SER A 160 -22.23 5.20 -30.82
N VAL A 161 -21.02 4.67 -30.90
CA VAL A 161 -19.76 5.44 -30.93
C VAL A 161 -19.32 5.75 -32.37
N ALA A 162 -20.19 5.48 -33.36
CA ALA A 162 -19.89 5.70 -34.78
C ALA A 162 -19.87 7.19 -35.18
N ALA A 163 -20.37 8.10 -34.34
CA ALA A 163 -20.25 9.54 -34.57
C ALA A 163 -19.03 10.12 -33.83
N PHE A 164 -18.42 11.17 -34.38
CA PHE A 164 -17.20 11.76 -33.83
C PHE A 164 -17.38 12.29 -32.40
N LEU A 165 -18.51 12.97 -32.11
CA LEU A 165 -18.74 13.57 -30.80
C LEU A 165 -18.90 12.53 -29.67
N PRO A 166 -19.78 11.50 -29.80
CA PRO A 166 -19.85 10.41 -28.82
C PRO A 166 -18.53 9.66 -28.63
N TYR A 167 -17.75 9.49 -29.70
CA TYR A 167 -16.41 8.90 -29.63
C TYR A 167 -15.47 9.73 -28.75
N VAL A 168 -15.32 11.03 -29.03
CA VAL A 168 -14.43 11.91 -28.25
C VAL A 168 -14.86 11.98 -26.78
N LEU A 169 -16.16 12.11 -26.51
CA LEU A 169 -16.67 12.16 -25.14
C LEU A 169 -16.38 10.86 -24.37
N THR A 170 -16.61 9.72 -24.99
CA THR A 170 -16.34 8.41 -24.38
C THR A 170 -14.84 8.20 -24.17
N TYR A 171 -14.01 8.60 -25.13
CA TYR A 171 -12.56 8.53 -25.03
C TYR A 171 -12.03 9.39 -23.87
N LEU A 172 -12.50 10.63 -23.73
CA LEU A 172 -12.15 11.51 -22.62
C LEU A 172 -12.63 10.95 -21.27
N GLN A 173 -13.84 10.39 -21.22
CA GLN A 173 -14.37 9.74 -20.02
C GLN A 173 -13.50 8.55 -19.59
N GLN A 174 -13.16 7.65 -20.52
CA GLN A 174 -12.31 6.49 -20.23
C GLN A 174 -10.90 6.93 -19.81
N SER A 175 -10.32 7.92 -20.49
CA SER A 175 -9.01 8.49 -20.12
C SER A 175 -9.01 9.07 -18.71
N ALA A 176 -10.03 9.85 -18.36
CA ALA A 176 -10.19 10.38 -17.00
C ALA A 176 -10.34 9.24 -15.98
N THR A 177 -11.13 8.22 -16.30
CA THR A 177 -11.33 7.06 -15.42
C THR A 177 -10.04 6.30 -15.17
N VAL A 178 -9.22 6.06 -16.20
CA VAL A 178 -7.89 5.44 -16.09
C VAL A 178 -6.97 6.26 -15.20
N ILE A 179 -6.91 7.58 -15.41
CA ILE A 179 -6.05 8.47 -14.61
C ILE A 179 -6.48 8.47 -13.13
N TYR A 180 -7.76 8.70 -12.85
CA TYR A 180 -8.28 8.69 -11.47
C TYR A 180 -8.19 7.30 -10.82
N GLY A 181 -8.44 6.25 -11.59
CA GLY A 181 -8.35 4.86 -11.15
C GLY A 181 -6.93 4.51 -10.70
N ILE A 182 -5.92 4.86 -11.50
CA ILE A 182 -4.50 4.68 -11.14
C ILE A 182 -4.14 5.51 -9.91
N LEU A 183 -4.51 6.79 -9.87
CA LEU A 183 -4.22 7.67 -8.73
C LEU A 183 -4.78 7.11 -7.43
N LEU A 184 -6.04 6.66 -7.44
CA LEU A 184 -6.71 6.10 -6.27
C LEU A 184 -6.12 4.74 -5.87
N ASN A 185 -5.95 3.83 -6.83
CA ASN A 185 -5.41 2.49 -6.55
C ASN A 185 -4.03 2.59 -5.90
N VAL A 186 -3.11 3.31 -6.56
CA VAL A 186 -1.76 3.50 -6.05
C VAL A 186 -1.76 4.19 -4.70
N SER A 187 -2.63 5.17 -4.47
CA SER A 187 -2.71 5.87 -3.17
C SER A 187 -3.19 4.95 -2.05
N PHE A 188 -4.15 4.07 -2.32
CA PHE A 188 -4.60 3.09 -1.33
C PHE A 188 -3.48 2.10 -1.01
N ASP A 189 -2.76 1.61 -2.02
CA ASP A 189 -1.65 0.68 -1.78
C ASP A 189 -0.50 1.35 -1.03
N SER A 190 -0.16 2.57 -1.43
CA SER A 190 0.92 3.34 -0.82
C SER A 190 0.63 3.81 0.59
N LEU A 191 -0.64 3.92 0.97
CA LEU A 191 -1.00 4.11 2.38
C LEU A 191 -0.60 2.90 3.21
N VAL A 192 -0.90 1.67 2.75
CA VAL A 192 -0.63 0.46 3.54
C VAL A 192 0.86 0.28 3.80
N TYR A 193 1.67 0.17 2.73
CA TYR A 193 3.12 0.04 2.91
C TYR A 193 3.75 1.31 3.49
N GLY A 194 3.15 2.48 3.25
CA GLY A 194 3.54 3.73 3.91
C GLY A 194 3.44 3.64 5.43
N PHE A 195 2.32 3.14 5.97
CA PHE A 195 2.17 2.93 7.41
C PHE A 195 3.13 1.87 7.97
N ILE A 196 3.42 0.83 7.20
CA ILE A 196 4.41 -0.18 7.57
C ILE A 196 5.80 0.44 7.69
N ILE A 197 6.22 1.25 6.70
CA ILE A 197 7.49 1.99 6.73
C ILE A 197 7.57 2.92 7.94
N GLN A 198 6.47 3.62 8.25
CA GLN A 198 6.42 4.49 9.43
C GLN A 198 6.52 3.69 10.74
N ALA A 199 5.88 2.51 10.81
CA ALA A 199 6.03 1.61 11.95
C ALA A 199 7.48 1.13 12.09
N CYS A 200 8.17 0.79 11.00
CA CYS A 200 9.61 0.48 11.01
C CYS A 200 10.44 1.64 11.56
N GLY A 201 10.13 2.88 11.16
CA GLY A 201 10.79 4.07 11.70
C GLY A 201 10.57 4.28 13.19
N GLN A 202 9.37 3.99 13.68
CA GLN A 202 9.07 4.04 15.11
C GLN A 202 9.78 2.93 15.90
N ILE A 203 9.97 1.75 15.32
CA ILE A 203 10.78 0.68 15.92
C ILE A 203 12.25 1.09 15.99
N GLU A 204 12.81 1.68 14.93
CA GLU A 204 14.19 2.16 14.93
C GLU A 204 14.40 3.27 15.98
N LEU A 205 13.45 4.21 16.07
CA LEU A 205 13.44 5.25 17.10
C LEU A 205 13.41 4.65 18.51
N LEU A 206 12.60 3.61 18.71
CA LEU A 206 12.53 2.89 19.97
C LEU A 206 13.87 2.21 20.33
N CYS A 207 14.51 1.54 19.36
CA CYS A 207 15.84 0.95 19.55
C CYS A 207 16.86 2.00 19.97
N TYR A 208 16.89 3.15 19.28
CA TYR A 208 17.75 4.28 19.62
C TYR A 208 17.51 4.76 21.07
N ARG A 209 16.25 4.96 21.45
CA ARG A 209 15.88 5.40 22.81
C ARG A 209 16.28 4.40 23.88
N PHE A 210 16.11 3.10 23.65
CA PHE A 210 16.58 2.08 24.59
C PHE A 210 18.10 2.15 24.77
N THR A 211 18.86 2.18 23.68
CA THR A 211 20.33 2.23 23.74
C THR A 211 20.84 3.50 24.42
N GLU A 212 20.28 4.67 24.07
CA GLU A 212 20.66 5.95 24.67
C GLU A 212 20.31 6.03 26.16
N THR A 213 19.10 5.58 26.54
CA THR A 213 18.67 5.57 27.94
C THR A 213 19.62 4.69 28.77
N ILE A 214 19.95 3.50 28.29
CA ILE A 214 20.83 2.57 29.02
C ILE A 214 22.26 3.10 29.11
N ARG A 215 22.75 3.77 28.05
CA ARG A 215 24.06 4.45 28.07
C ARG A 215 24.10 5.57 29.11
N PHE A 216 23.09 6.43 29.15
CA PHE A 216 22.99 7.52 30.13
C PHE A 216 22.96 6.99 31.58
N LEU A 217 22.26 5.88 31.81
CA LEU A 217 22.21 5.23 33.14
C LEU A 217 23.57 4.69 33.57
N LYS A 218 24.38 4.18 32.62
CA LYS A 218 25.74 3.70 32.90
C LYS A 218 26.67 4.84 33.31
N GLU A 219 26.56 5.99 32.66
CA GLU A 219 27.43 7.16 32.91
C GLU A 219 27.13 7.84 34.26
N ASN A 220 25.88 7.79 34.75
CA ASN A 220 25.45 8.46 35.99
C ASN A 220 25.36 7.56 37.23
N ASN A 221 26.05 6.41 37.22
CA ASN A 221 25.92 5.35 38.23
C ASN A 221 26.48 5.71 39.63
N GLU A 222 26.85 6.96 39.89
CA GLU A 222 27.50 7.44 41.12
C GLU A 222 26.51 7.96 42.19
N GLU A 223 25.23 8.25 41.90
CA GLU A 223 24.30 8.77 42.92
C GLU A 223 22.91 8.10 42.99
N LYS A 224 22.62 7.48 44.15
CA LYS A 224 21.33 6.87 44.54
C LYS A 224 20.09 7.78 44.46
N LYS A 225 20.24 9.09 44.17
CA LYS A 225 19.13 10.04 44.02
C LYS A 225 18.35 9.90 42.71
N HIS A 226 18.87 9.17 41.71
CA HIS A 226 18.29 9.12 40.36
C HIS A 226 17.39 7.90 40.07
N GLN A 227 17.21 6.96 41.01
CA GLN A 227 16.43 5.73 40.80
C GLN A 227 15.01 5.95 40.26
N ALA A 228 14.32 7.02 40.70
CA ALA A 228 12.98 7.34 40.23
C ALA A 228 12.97 7.90 38.79
N VAL A 229 13.99 8.69 38.43
CA VAL A 229 14.16 9.23 37.07
C VAL A 229 14.54 8.12 36.10
N ASP A 230 15.42 7.21 36.53
CA ASP A 230 15.86 6.05 35.77
C ASP A 230 14.70 5.08 35.50
N SER A 231 13.87 4.84 36.52
CA SER A 231 12.65 4.05 36.40
C SER A 231 11.66 4.68 35.42
N PHE A 232 11.50 6.01 35.48
CA PHE A 232 10.64 6.74 34.55
C PHE A 232 11.11 6.64 33.09
N ALA A 233 12.42 6.75 32.83
CA ALA A 233 12.97 6.70 31.48
C ALA A 233 12.79 5.31 30.81
N ILE A 234 13.03 4.23 31.55
CA ILE A 234 12.79 2.87 31.04
C ILE A 234 11.30 2.61 30.86
N ALA A 235 10.47 3.04 31.83
CA ALA A 235 9.02 2.90 31.71
C ALA A 235 8.45 3.63 30.49
N ASP A 236 9.02 4.79 30.13
CA ASP A 236 8.65 5.56 28.94
C ASP A 236 9.02 4.82 27.64
N CYS A 237 10.20 4.19 27.57
CA CYS A 237 10.57 3.32 26.44
C CYS A 237 9.64 2.11 26.32
N VAL A 238 9.26 1.49 27.44
CA VAL A 238 8.31 0.36 27.45
C VAL A 238 6.92 0.81 26.97
N LYS A 239 6.45 2.00 27.39
CA LYS A 239 5.19 2.58 26.88
C LYS A 239 5.26 2.83 25.37
N HIS A 240 6.41 3.31 24.86
CA HIS A 240 6.61 3.48 23.43
C HIS A 240 6.59 2.14 22.68
N HIS A 241 7.26 1.10 23.20
CA HIS A 241 7.18 -0.27 22.66
C HIS A 241 5.73 -0.79 22.56
N ILE A 242 4.93 -0.62 23.62
CA ILE A 242 3.51 -0.98 23.63
C ILE A 242 2.73 -0.16 22.58
N SER A 243 3.01 1.13 22.47
CA SER A 243 2.38 2.00 21.46
C SER A 243 2.67 1.52 20.04
N VAL A 244 3.93 1.19 19.73
CA VAL A 244 4.34 0.66 18.41
C VAL A 244 3.69 -0.70 18.14
N TYR A 245 3.64 -1.58 19.14
CA TYR A 245 2.92 -2.85 19.04
C TYR A 245 1.43 -2.64 18.70
N ASN A 246 0.76 -1.69 19.36
CA ASN A 246 -0.63 -1.35 19.07
C ASN A 246 -0.82 -0.73 17.67
N ILE A 247 0.12 0.11 17.22
CA ILE A 247 0.12 0.65 15.85
C ILE A 247 0.19 -0.49 14.83
N THR A 248 1.12 -1.44 14.99
CA THR A 248 1.24 -2.58 14.06
C THR A 248 -0.01 -3.46 14.05
N ASN A 249 -0.63 -3.74 15.21
CA ASN A 249 -1.90 -4.46 15.29
C ASN A 249 -3.05 -3.73 14.57
N ARG A 250 -3.10 -2.39 14.66
CA ARG A 250 -4.11 -1.58 13.96
C ARG A 250 -3.90 -1.62 12.45
N ILE A 251 -2.66 -1.51 11.98
CA ILE A 251 -2.32 -1.68 10.55
C ILE A 251 -2.76 -3.05 10.06
N GLU A 252 -2.46 -4.11 10.84
CA GLU A 252 -2.86 -5.48 10.54
C GLU A 252 -4.39 -5.58 10.39
N SER A 253 -5.14 -5.18 11.42
CA SER A 253 -6.60 -5.26 11.45
C SER A 253 -7.27 -4.45 10.34
N LEU A 254 -6.68 -3.33 9.90
CA LEU A 254 -7.26 -2.46 8.89
C LEU A 254 -7.05 -2.99 7.46
N PHE A 255 -5.84 -3.44 7.16
CA PHE A 255 -5.41 -3.59 5.77
C PHE A 255 -5.16 -5.03 5.35
N VAL A 256 -4.86 -5.94 6.27
CA VAL A 256 -4.37 -7.28 5.90
C VAL A 256 -5.42 -8.12 5.15
N TRP A 257 -6.70 -7.99 5.48
CA TRP A 257 -7.77 -8.65 4.72
C TRP A 257 -7.84 -8.12 3.27
N THR A 258 -7.73 -6.80 3.11
CA THR A 258 -7.74 -6.14 1.80
C THR A 258 -6.51 -6.53 0.98
N THR A 259 -5.32 -6.54 1.57
CA THR A 259 -4.08 -6.97 0.92
C THR A 259 -4.10 -8.46 0.56
N SER A 260 -4.74 -9.32 1.36
CA SER A 260 -4.86 -10.75 1.03
C SER A 260 -5.74 -10.98 -0.19
N THR A 261 -6.85 -10.25 -0.27
CA THR A 261 -7.74 -10.27 -1.44
C THR A 261 -6.98 -9.80 -2.69
N LEU A 262 -6.20 -8.73 -2.57
CA LEU A 262 -5.32 -8.24 -3.63
C LEU A 262 -4.32 -9.30 -4.10
N PHE A 263 -3.66 -10.02 -3.19
CA PHE A 263 -2.67 -11.04 -3.54
C PHE A 263 -3.29 -12.21 -4.31
N PHE A 264 -4.48 -12.65 -3.92
CA PHE A 264 -5.21 -13.68 -4.65
C PHE A 264 -5.51 -13.24 -6.10
N PHE A 265 -6.02 -12.01 -6.25
CA PHE A 265 -6.30 -11.45 -7.57
C PHE A 265 -5.04 -11.20 -8.39
N SER A 266 -3.94 -10.82 -7.76
CA SER A 266 -2.65 -10.62 -8.44
C SER A 266 -2.17 -11.88 -9.14
N LEU A 267 -2.42 -13.08 -8.58
CA LEU A 267 -2.05 -14.35 -9.20
C LEU A 267 -2.79 -14.56 -10.52
N VAL A 268 -4.11 -14.33 -10.53
CA VAL A 268 -4.95 -14.44 -11.74
C VAL A 268 -4.50 -13.41 -12.77
N THR A 269 -4.32 -12.16 -12.34
CA THR A 269 -3.85 -11.06 -13.18
C THR A 269 -2.50 -11.39 -13.83
N LEU A 270 -1.48 -11.76 -13.04
CA LEU A 270 -0.15 -12.12 -13.56
C LEU A 270 -0.22 -13.26 -14.57
N CYS A 271 -0.99 -14.31 -14.26
CA CYS A 271 -1.19 -15.44 -15.15
C CYS A 271 -1.80 -15.00 -16.50
N THR A 272 -2.88 -14.23 -16.47
CA THR A 272 -3.54 -13.74 -17.71
C THR A 272 -2.69 -12.74 -18.49
N SER A 273 -1.94 -11.88 -17.82
CA SER A 273 -1.04 -10.92 -18.48
C SER A 273 0.11 -11.63 -19.19
N ILE A 274 0.70 -12.67 -18.58
CA ILE A 274 1.74 -13.48 -19.25
C ILE A 274 1.16 -14.22 -20.45
N PHE A 275 -0.05 -14.79 -20.32
CA PHE A 275 -0.75 -15.44 -21.43
C PHE A 275 -0.99 -14.47 -22.60
N GLN A 276 -1.55 -13.29 -22.33
CA GLN A 276 -1.78 -12.26 -23.34
C GLN A 276 -0.47 -11.79 -23.98
N MET A 277 0.57 -11.56 -23.17
CA MET A 277 1.90 -11.17 -23.66
C MET A 277 2.51 -12.24 -24.58
N SER A 278 2.27 -13.53 -24.32
CA SER A 278 2.77 -14.64 -25.16
C SER A 278 2.13 -14.72 -26.55
N LYS A 279 0.94 -14.12 -26.72
CA LYS A 279 0.20 -14.09 -28.00
C LYS A 279 0.51 -12.88 -28.87
N ARG A 280 1.20 -11.85 -28.34
CA ARG A 280 1.54 -10.63 -29.08
C ARG A 280 2.92 -10.75 -29.69
N ASP A 281 3.09 -10.12 -30.85
CA ASP A 281 4.40 -10.04 -31.51
C ASP A 281 5.41 -9.32 -30.60
N LEU A 282 6.62 -9.88 -30.55
CA LEU A 282 7.75 -9.27 -29.84
C LEU A 282 8.01 -7.87 -30.39
N PHE A 283 8.23 -6.91 -29.50
CA PHE A 283 8.44 -5.48 -29.82
C PHE A 283 7.23 -4.73 -30.40
N SER A 284 6.04 -5.34 -30.41
CA SER A 284 4.81 -4.59 -30.70
C SER A 284 4.53 -3.55 -29.60
N PRO A 285 3.86 -2.42 -29.92
CA PRO A 285 3.47 -1.43 -28.91
C PRO A 285 2.54 -2.02 -27.81
N GLU A 286 1.70 -2.99 -28.18
CA GLU A 286 0.85 -3.76 -27.25
C GLU A 286 1.68 -4.61 -26.28
N PHE A 287 2.74 -5.28 -26.78
CA PHE A 287 3.67 -6.03 -25.94
C PHE A 287 4.34 -5.15 -24.89
N PHE A 288 4.80 -3.94 -25.25
CA PHE A 288 5.39 -3.00 -24.27
C PHE A 288 4.37 -2.54 -23.22
N THR A 289 3.12 -2.32 -23.62
CA THR A 289 2.05 -1.94 -22.69
C THR A 289 1.80 -3.06 -21.68
N LEU A 290 1.66 -4.30 -22.15
CA LEU A 290 1.48 -5.48 -21.29
C LEU A 290 2.70 -5.74 -20.39
N LEU A 291 3.92 -5.56 -20.91
CA LEU A 291 5.15 -5.69 -20.12
C LEU A 291 5.21 -4.64 -19.00
N SER A 292 4.84 -3.39 -19.30
CA SER A 292 4.80 -2.32 -18.29
C SER A 292 3.73 -2.58 -17.22
N TYR A 293 2.58 -3.12 -17.61
CA TYR A 293 1.53 -3.53 -16.69
C TYR A 293 1.97 -4.68 -15.78
N LEU A 294 2.55 -5.73 -16.36
CA LEU A 294 3.13 -6.86 -15.62
C LEU A 294 4.20 -6.38 -14.63
N GLY A 295 5.09 -5.49 -15.06
CA GLY A 295 6.11 -4.90 -14.19
C GLY A 295 5.52 -4.09 -13.03
N SER A 296 4.44 -3.34 -13.28
CA SER A 296 3.72 -2.59 -12.24
C SER A 296 3.10 -3.51 -11.20
N MET A 297 2.41 -4.58 -11.62
CA MET A 297 1.79 -5.56 -10.72
C MET A 297 2.84 -6.32 -9.90
N MET A 298 3.95 -6.72 -10.52
CA MET A 298 5.05 -7.41 -9.82
C MET A 298 5.69 -6.49 -8.78
N SER A 299 5.87 -5.21 -9.12
CA SER A 299 6.39 -4.20 -8.21
C SER A 299 5.46 -3.97 -7.02
N GLU A 300 4.15 -3.94 -7.24
CA GLU A 300 3.14 -3.81 -6.17
C GLU A 300 3.30 -4.92 -5.12
N VAL A 301 3.20 -6.18 -5.55
CA VAL A 301 3.31 -7.35 -4.64
C VAL A 301 4.68 -7.39 -3.97
N PHE A 302 5.75 -7.08 -4.71
CA PHE A 302 7.11 -7.02 -4.17
C PHE A 302 7.24 -5.98 -3.05
N ILE A 303 6.73 -4.75 -3.25
CA ILE A 303 6.80 -3.65 -2.27
C ILE A 303 6.08 -4.06 -0.97
N TYR A 304 4.89 -4.65 -1.07
CA TYR A 304 4.15 -5.15 0.10
C TYR A 304 4.96 -6.19 0.89
N CYS A 305 5.49 -7.21 0.21
CA CYS A 305 6.26 -8.28 0.85
C CYS A 305 7.61 -7.80 1.38
N TRP A 306 8.26 -6.85 0.70
CA TRP A 306 9.52 -6.25 1.12
C TRP A 306 9.36 -5.53 2.46
N TYR A 307 8.38 -4.63 2.55
CA TYR A 307 8.17 -3.83 3.76
C TYR A 307 7.54 -4.63 4.90
N GLY A 308 6.70 -5.62 4.60
CA GLY A 308 6.23 -6.57 5.61
C GLY A 308 7.38 -7.39 6.22
N ASN A 309 8.32 -7.86 5.39
CA ASN A 309 9.53 -8.54 5.86
C ASN A 309 10.46 -7.59 6.63
N GLU A 310 10.62 -6.34 6.18
CA GLU A 310 11.40 -5.33 6.89
C GLU A 310 10.83 -5.04 8.28
N LEU A 311 9.50 -5.01 8.42
CA LEU A 311 8.83 -4.86 9.72
C LEU A 311 9.15 -6.00 10.68
N ASP A 312 9.13 -7.25 10.20
CA ASP A 312 9.48 -8.40 11.02
C ASP A 312 10.94 -8.34 11.50
N LEU A 313 11.87 -8.04 10.60
CA LEU A 313 13.29 -7.91 10.92
C LEU A 313 13.55 -6.76 11.91
N LYS A 314 12.92 -5.60 11.69
CA LYS A 314 13.04 -4.45 12.60
C LYS A 314 12.43 -4.76 13.96
N SER A 315 11.28 -5.43 14.03
CA SER A 315 10.72 -5.82 15.33
C SER A 315 11.66 -6.70 16.14
N LYS A 316 12.41 -7.59 15.49
CA LYS A 316 13.42 -8.44 16.17
C LYS A 316 14.65 -7.64 16.62
N SER A 317 14.97 -6.53 15.96
CA SER A 317 16.14 -5.70 16.31
C SER A 317 16.00 -5.02 17.67
N VAL A 318 14.78 -4.83 18.20
CA VAL A 318 14.56 -4.30 19.56
C VAL A 318 15.22 -5.19 20.61
N ALA A 319 15.06 -6.51 20.49
CA ALA A 319 15.71 -7.45 21.41
C ALA A 319 17.24 -7.35 21.32
N GLN A 320 17.76 -7.22 20.10
CA GLN A 320 19.20 -7.07 19.85
C GLN A 320 19.74 -5.77 20.45
N ALA A 321 19.06 -4.64 20.23
CA ALA A 321 19.47 -3.33 20.73
C ALA A 321 19.54 -3.29 22.26
N ILE A 322 18.57 -3.91 22.94
CA ILE A 322 18.60 -4.07 24.40
C ILE A 322 19.73 -5.02 24.80
N TYR A 323 19.88 -6.17 24.14
CA TYR A 323 20.91 -7.15 24.52
C TYR A 323 22.34 -6.61 24.40
N THR A 324 22.63 -5.84 23.35
CA THR A 324 23.94 -5.22 23.13
C THR A 324 24.21 -4.00 24.00
N SER A 325 23.18 -3.48 24.67
CA SER A 325 23.38 -2.43 25.66
C SER A 325 23.90 -3.03 26.97
N ASP A 326 24.55 -2.23 27.83
CA ASP A 326 25.01 -2.70 29.15
C ASP A 326 23.85 -2.81 30.18
N TRP A 327 22.75 -3.45 29.78
CA TRP A 327 21.50 -3.56 30.55
C TRP A 327 21.66 -4.28 31.89
N THR A 328 22.75 -5.04 32.07
CA THR A 328 23.11 -5.75 33.30
C THR A 328 23.60 -4.84 34.42
N ILE A 329 23.74 -3.53 34.19
CA ILE A 329 24.13 -2.55 35.20
C ILE A 329 22.90 -2.00 35.95
N ILE A 330 21.72 -2.10 35.35
CA ILE A 330 20.46 -1.50 35.80
C ILE A 330 19.86 -2.27 36.99
N SER A 331 18.87 -1.72 37.72
CA SER A 331 18.20 -2.41 38.84
C SER A 331 17.51 -3.73 38.43
N VAL A 332 17.33 -4.65 39.40
CA VAL A 332 16.73 -5.99 39.17
C VAL A 332 15.30 -5.91 38.61
N GLU A 333 14.50 -4.95 39.10
CA GLU A 333 13.12 -4.75 38.62
C GLU A 333 13.09 -4.35 37.15
N GLN A 334 13.90 -3.36 36.77
CA GLN A 334 14.03 -2.90 35.38
C GLN A 334 14.58 -4.00 34.46
N ARG A 335 15.54 -4.81 34.92
CA ARG A 335 16.03 -5.98 34.15
C ARG A 335 14.91 -6.97 33.83
N ARG A 336 14.02 -7.27 34.78
CA ARG A 336 12.86 -8.15 34.53
C ARG A 336 11.96 -7.58 33.43
N THR A 337 11.68 -6.28 33.48
CA THR A 337 10.87 -5.61 32.44
C THR A 337 11.55 -5.67 31.07
N LEU A 338 12.85 -5.40 30.99
CA LEU A 338 13.61 -5.50 29.74
C LEU A 338 13.62 -6.92 29.18
N LEU A 339 13.75 -7.94 30.03
CA LEU A 339 13.65 -9.35 29.62
C LEU A 339 12.30 -9.65 28.98
N PHE A 340 11.18 -9.14 29.52
CA PHE A 340 9.88 -9.28 28.89
C PHE A 340 9.82 -8.60 27.52
N VAL A 341 10.35 -7.39 27.39
CA VAL A 341 10.41 -6.68 26.08
C VAL A 341 11.22 -7.48 25.07
N MET A 342 12.37 -8.02 25.47
CA MET A 342 13.22 -8.84 24.61
C MET A 342 12.53 -10.12 24.16
N MET A 343 11.92 -10.87 25.08
CA MET A 343 11.16 -12.09 24.75
C MET A 343 10.03 -11.81 23.76
N MET A 344 9.29 -10.72 23.96
CA MET A 344 8.22 -10.29 23.05
C MET A 344 8.76 -9.91 21.66
N SER A 345 9.88 -9.18 21.62
CA SER A 345 10.49 -8.70 20.38
C SER A 345 11.14 -9.82 19.56
N GLN A 346 11.69 -10.85 20.21
CA GLN A 346 12.30 -12.01 19.52
C GLN A 346 11.33 -12.79 18.63
N ARG A 347 10.03 -12.77 18.96
CA ARG A 347 8.99 -13.41 18.14
C ARG A 347 8.84 -12.72 16.77
N GLY A 348 9.23 -11.46 16.65
CA GLY A 348 9.00 -10.65 15.46
C GLY A 348 7.53 -10.31 15.25
N ARG A 349 7.27 -9.64 14.12
CA ARG A 349 5.94 -9.10 13.77
C ARG A 349 5.71 -9.28 12.28
N ILE A 350 5.16 -10.44 11.94
CA ILE A 350 4.71 -10.77 10.60
C ILE A 350 3.24 -10.36 10.48
N LEU A 351 2.92 -9.50 9.51
CA LEU A 351 1.54 -9.17 9.16
C LEU A 351 0.96 -10.33 8.36
N SER A 352 -0.14 -10.95 8.83
CA SER A 352 -0.72 -12.11 8.17
C SER A 352 -2.23 -12.20 8.33
N SER A 353 -2.95 -12.53 7.26
CA SER A 353 -4.41 -12.76 7.34
C SER A 353 -4.68 -14.17 7.80
N TYR A 354 -5.00 -14.34 9.09
CA TYR A 354 -5.33 -15.63 9.70
C TYR A 354 -4.32 -16.76 9.41
N GLY A 355 -3.06 -16.41 9.09
CA GLY A 355 -2.00 -17.36 8.74
C GLY A 355 -1.95 -17.81 7.27
N PHE A 356 -2.92 -17.44 6.42
CA PHE A 356 -2.97 -17.87 5.02
C PHE A 356 -2.12 -17.02 4.07
N CYS A 357 -2.04 -15.71 4.34
CA CYS A 357 -1.35 -14.76 3.47
C CYS A 357 -0.50 -13.82 4.32
N SER A 358 0.79 -14.14 4.41
CA SER A 358 1.78 -13.37 5.17
C SER A 358 2.52 -12.40 4.25
N LEU A 359 2.76 -11.17 4.71
CA LEU A 359 3.49 -10.16 3.94
C LEU A 359 5.00 -10.41 4.06
N ILE A 360 5.49 -11.48 3.41
CA ILE A 360 6.89 -11.91 3.42
C ILE A 360 7.39 -12.24 2.02
N LEU A 361 8.71 -12.20 1.82
CA LEU A 361 9.33 -12.46 0.50
C LEU A 361 9.08 -13.88 -0.03
N ASP A 362 8.87 -14.85 0.87
CA ASP A 362 8.48 -16.21 0.48
C ASP A 362 7.12 -16.24 -0.22
N THR A 363 6.16 -15.44 0.25
CA THR A 363 4.83 -15.31 -0.36
C THR A 363 4.92 -14.67 -1.75
N PHE A 364 5.77 -13.67 -1.93
CA PHE A 364 6.05 -13.10 -3.26
C PHE A 364 6.60 -14.17 -4.23
N THR A 365 7.60 -14.94 -3.77
CA THR A 365 8.18 -16.02 -4.58
C THR A 365 7.14 -17.09 -4.93
N TRP A 366 6.27 -17.42 -3.98
CA TRP A 366 5.17 -18.36 -4.18
C TRP A 366 4.16 -17.85 -5.21
N ILE A 367 3.75 -16.57 -5.14
CA ILE A 367 2.83 -15.96 -6.11
C ILE A 367 3.40 -16.04 -7.53
N ILE A 368 4.68 -15.70 -7.72
CA ILE A 368 5.32 -15.75 -9.04
C ILE A 368 5.35 -17.18 -9.58
N LYS A 369 5.81 -18.14 -8.79
CA LYS A 369 5.91 -19.55 -9.20
C LYS A 369 4.54 -20.11 -9.57
N THR A 370 3.53 -19.86 -8.74
CA THR A 370 2.17 -20.36 -8.98
C THR A 370 1.54 -19.70 -10.20
N SER A 371 1.75 -18.39 -10.41
CA SER A 371 1.26 -17.68 -11.60
C SER A 371 1.88 -18.24 -12.89
N TYR A 372 3.19 -18.53 -12.88
CA TYR A 372 3.88 -19.14 -14.03
C TYR A 372 3.41 -20.58 -14.28
N SER A 373 3.20 -21.37 -13.24
CA SER A 373 2.62 -22.72 -13.37
C SER A 373 1.20 -22.67 -13.94
N ALA A 374 0.36 -21.75 -13.48
CA ALA A 374 -0.98 -21.55 -14.01
C ALA A 374 -0.96 -21.10 -15.47
N PHE A 375 -0.02 -20.24 -15.85
CA PHE A 375 0.20 -19.84 -17.25
C PHE A 375 0.53 -21.06 -18.13
N ASN A 376 1.45 -21.94 -17.71
CA ASN A 376 1.79 -23.14 -18.49
C ASN A 376 0.57 -24.05 -18.70
N LEU A 377 -0.30 -24.18 -17.70
CA LEU A 377 -1.55 -24.94 -17.82
C LEU A 377 -2.52 -24.28 -18.81
N LEU A 378 -2.71 -22.96 -18.74
CA LEU A 378 -3.53 -22.22 -19.71
C LEU A 378 -2.99 -22.33 -21.13
N GLN A 379 -1.67 -22.28 -21.30
CA GLN A 379 -1.04 -22.44 -22.60
C GLN A 379 -1.28 -23.83 -23.17
N GLN A 380 -1.16 -24.88 -22.35
CA GLN A 380 -1.48 -26.26 -22.75
C GLN A 380 -2.95 -26.46 -23.10
N ALA A 381 -3.87 -25.84 -22.36
CA ALA A 381 -5.31 -25.96 -22.59
C ALA A 381 -5.82 -25.12 -23.79
N SER A 382 -5.03 -24.14 -24.23
CA SER A 382 -5.35 -23.30 -25.40
C SER A 382 -4.88 -23.91 -26.73
N HIS A 383 -4.03 -24.94 -26.69
CA HIS A 383 -3.66 -25.78 -27.82
C HIS A 383 -4.62 -26.97 -27.94
#